data_AF-A0A9Q9DQJ1-F1
#
_entry.id   AF-A0A9Q9DQJ1-F1
#
_cell.length_a   1.000
_cell.length_b   1.000
_cell.length_c   1.000
_cell.angle_alpha   90.00
_cell.angle_beta   90.00
_cell.angle_gamma   90.00
#
_symmetry.space_group_name_H-M   'P 1'
#
loop_
_entity.id
_entity.type
_entity.pdbx_description
1 polymer ?
#
loop_
_entity_poly.entity_id
_entity_poly.type
_entity_poly.pdbx_seq_one_letter_code
_entity_poly.pdbx_strand_id
1 'polypeptide(L)'
;MPACKRVIALFLCIVAAKSDTTTIEIPGIGIPTTISTLPNVAASIISADSTATTFSIKCLEGNDCGVYPKQTQVVGPSTYRIDMEDPNQDTYVTGRVECHVSKSAICTESWSGYQQTTGARVVTQPPNSVGTVGLLITAGVDKLGDAGAKPTGTISNSM
;
A
#
# COMPACT_ATOMS: atom_id res chain seq x y z
N MET A 1 -20.00 59.83 -14.96
CA MET A 1 -19.80 58.40 -15.33
C MET A 1 -18.42 58.25 -15.96
N PRO A 2 -17.46 57.62 -15.26
CA PRO A 2 -16.41 56.87 -15.92
C PRO A 2 -16.43 55.40 -15.49
N ALA A 3 -16.22 54.53 -16.48
CA ALA A 3 -16.20 53.09 -16.37
C ALA A 3 -15.09 52.61 -15.42
N CYS A 4 -15.48 51.90 -14.35
CA CYS A 4 -14.56 51.11 -13.55
C CYS A 4 -14.18 49.86 -14.36
N LYS A 5 -13.05 49.98 -15.07
CA LYS A 5 -12.45 48.93 -15.90
C LYS A 5 -12.19 47.68 -15.05
N ARG A 6 -12.78 46.58 -15.50
CA ARG A 6 -12.58 45.21 -14.99
C ARG A 6 -11.10 44.83 -15.09
N VAL A 7 -10.46 44.56 -13.97
CA VAL A 7 -9.24 43.76 -13.89
C VAL A 7 -9.55 42.59 -12.96
N ILE A 8 -10.06 41.51 -13.53
CA ILE A 8 -10.17 40.21 -12.84
C ILE A 8 -8.74 39.65 -12.86
N ALA A 9 -7.99 39.91 -11.78
CA ALA A 9 -6.72 39.26 -11.54
C ALA A 9 -7.01 37.80 -11.17
N LEU A 10 -6.90 36.92 -12.16
CA LEU A 10 -6.95 35.47 -11.97
C LEU A 10 -5.65 35.06 -11.27
N PHE A 11 -5.63 35.15 -9.93
CA PHE A 11 -4.56 34.57 -9.12
C PHE A 11 -4.67 33.04 -9.21
N LEU A 12 -3.95 32.46 -10.17
CA LEU A 12 -3.58 31.04 -10.15
C LEU A 12 -2.70 30.84 -8.91
N CYS A 13 -3.31 30.53 -7.77
CA CYS A 13 -2.61 29.89 -6.67
C CYS A 13 -2.19 28.50 -7.14
N ILE A 14 -1.01 28.41 -7.76
CA ILE A 14 -0.32 27.14 -7.93
C ILE A 14 0.03 26.68 -6.52
N VAL A 15 -0.82 25.83 -5.94
CA VAL A 15 -0.48 25.10 -4.72
C VAL A 15 0.70 24.22 -5.11
N ALA A 16 1.91 24.60 -4.71
CA ALA A 16 3.06 23.73 -4.82
C ALA A 16 2.75 22.50 -3.96
N ALA A 17 2.40 21.39 -4.60
CA ALA A 17 2.27 20.10 -3.93
C ALA A 17 3.64 19.77 -3.36
N LYS A 18 3.76 19.84 -2.04
CA LYS A 18 4.99 19.48 -1.34
C LYS A 18 5.15 17.98 -1.49
N SER A 19 6.12 17.55 -2.31
CA SER A 19 6.48 16.13 -2.44
C SER A 19 7.23 15.69 -1.19
N ASP A 20 6.51 15.57 -0.08
CA ASP A 20 7.05 14.98 1.14
C ASP A 20 7.12 13.46 0.92
N THR A 21 8.32 12.97 0.64
CA THR A 21 8.60 11.54 0.64
C THR A 21 8.87 11.08 2.07
N THR A 22 8.40 9.88 2.42
CA THR A 22 8.67 9.27 3.72
C THR A 22 8.73 7.76 3.59
N THR A 23 9.27 7.09 4.59
CA THR A 23 9.27 5.63 4.65
C THR A 23 8.28 5.16 5.70
N ILE A 24 7.39 4.25 5.31
CA ILE A 24 6.43 3.62 6.23
C ILE A 24 6.71 2.13 6.27
N GLU A 25 6.88 1.58 7.46
CA GLU A 25 6.96 0.13 7.61
C GLU A 25 5.63 -0.51 7.25
N ILE A 26 5.65 -1.60 6.51
CA ILE A 26 4.46 -2.41 6.20
C ILE A 26 4.74 -3.88 6.49
N PRO A 27 3.73 -4.63 6.96
CA PRO A 27 3.89 -6.05 7.20
C PRO A 27 3.83 -6.87 5.90
N GLY A 28 4.41 -8.06 5.94
CA GLY A 28 4.26 -9.05 4.87
C GLY A 28 4.88 -10.39 5.21
N ILE A 29 4.35 -11.46 4.61
CA ILE A 29 4.93 -12.80 4.70
C ILE A 29 6.22 -12.84 3.88
N GLY A 30 7.23 -13.55 4.40
CA GLY A 30 8.43 -13.89 3.64
C GLY A 30 9.39 -12.71 3.44
N ILE A 31 9.12 -11.58 4.10
CA ILE A 31 10.05 -10.46 4.19
C ILE A 31 11.21 -10.88 5.11
N PRO A 32 12.44 -10.95 4.60
CA PRO A 32 13.59 -11.22 5.45
C PRO A 32 13.86 -10.01 6.35
N THR A 33 14.18 -10.27 7.62
CA THR A 33 14.48 -9.24 8.63
C THR A 33 15.74 -8.43 8.33
N THR A 34 16.49 -8.80 7.29
CA THR A 34 17.71 -8.13 6.86
C THR A 34 17.47 -6.97 5.88
N ILE A 35 16.26 -6.84 5.34
CA ILE A 35 15.91 -5.77 4.40
C ILE A 35 15.15 -4.68 5.16
N SER A 36 15.76 -3.49 5.27
CA SER A 36 15.16 -2.33 5.92
C SER A 36 14.20 -1.56 5.01
N THR A 37 14.37 -1.64 3.68
CA THR A 37 13.51 -0.94 2.71
C THR A 37 13.46 -1.73 1.41
N LEU A 38 12.28 -1.84 0.79
CA LEU A 38 12.13 -2.52 -0.49
C LEU A 38 12.85 -1.72 -1.60
N PRO A 39 13.87 -2.30 -2.25
CA PRO A 39 14.54 -1.62 -3.36
C PRO A 39 13.62 -1.56 -4.57
N ASN A 40 13.67 -0.46 -5.32
CA ASN A 40 12.93 -0.28 -6.58
C ASN A 40 11.40 -0.38 -6.46
N VAL A 41 10.85 -0.24 -5.26
CA VAL A 41 9.41 -0.20 -4.98
C VAL A 41 9.08 1.18 -4.41
N ALA A 42 8.01 1.78 -4.90
CA ALA A 42 7.43 2.98 -4.33
C ALA A 42 5.92 2.83 -4.18
N ALA A 43 5.35 3.64 -3.30
CA ALA A 43 3.92 3.65 -3.08
C ALA A 43 3.36 5.06 -2.90
N SER A 44 2.04 5.13 -2.96
CA SER A 44 1.25 6.29 -2.57
C SER A 44 0.13 5.86 -1.63
N ILE A 45 -0.22 6.73 -0.70
CA ILE A 45 -1.35 6.49 0.21
C ILE A 45 -2.64 6.88 -0.52
N ILE A 46 -3.53 5.91 -0.71
CA ILE A 46 -4.84 6.12 -1.32
C ILE A 46 -5.82 6.69 -0.29
N SER A 47 -5.83 6.11 0.91
CA SER A 47 -6.67 6.53 2.04
C SER A 47 -6.02 6.11 3.36
N ALA A 48 -6.37 6.80 4.44
CA ALA A 48 -5.97 6.42 5.79
C ALA A 48 -7.06 6.86 6.79
N ASP A 49 -7.35 6.01 7.76
CA ASP A 49 -8.15 6.32 8.94
C ASP A 49 -7.64 5.57 10.17
N SER A 50 -8.35 5.65 11.29
CA SER A 50 -7.96 4.99 12.54
C SER A 50 -8.01 3.45 12.49
N THR A 51 -8.61 2.87 11.45
CA THR A 51 -8.79 1.43 11.29
C THR A 51 -7.81 0.83 10.28
N ALA A 52 -7.45 1.57 9.22
CA ALA A 52 -6.51 1.09 8.22
C ALA A 52 -5.86 2.19 7.38
N THR A 53 -4.70 1.87 6.81
CA THR A 53 -4.06 2.65 5.74
C THR A 53 -4.03 1.84 4.44
N THR A 54 -4.42 2.45 3.33
CA THR A 54 -4.41 1.82 2.00
C THR A 54 -3.30 2.40 1.14
N PHE A 55 -2.43 1.53 0.63
CA PHE A 55 -1.29 1.86 -0.21
C PHE A 55 -1.52 1.35 -1.64
N SER A 56 -1.24 2.18 -2.65
CA SER A 56 -1.00 1.73 -4.02
C SER A 56 0.49 1.51 -4.19
N ILE A 57 0.92 0.30 -4.52
CA ILE A 57 2.33 -0.10 -4.61
C ILE A 57 2.69 -0.38 -6.07
N LYS A 58 3.85 0.10 -6.51
CA LYS A 58 4.38 -0.13 -7.86
C LYS A 58 5.90 -0.28 -7.87
N CYS A 59 6.42 -0.97 -8.87
CA CYS A 59 7.83 -0.88 -9.21
C CYS A 59 8.17 0.52 -9.73
N LEU A 60 9.37 1.00 -9.42
CA LEU A 60 9.97 2.11 -10.12
C LEU A 60 10.19 1.73 -11.59
N GLU A 61 10.02 2.70 -12.50
CA GLU A 61 10.12 2.45 -13.94
C GLU A 61 11.41 1.71 -14.32
N GLY A 62 11.28 0.75 -15.24
CA GLY A 62 12.40 -0.03 -15.75
C GLY A 62 12.94 -1.13 -14.83
N ASN A 63 12.32 -1.36 -13.67
CA ASN A 63 12.73 -2.39 -12.72
C ASN A 63 11.70 -3.52 -12.62
N ASP A 64 12.19 -4.77 -12.64
CA ASP A 64 11.42 -5.91 -12.13
C ASP A 64 11.63 -5.98 -10.62
N CYS A 65 10.55 -5.81 -9.86
CA CYS A 65 10.57 -5.77 -8.41
C CYS A 65 9.61 -6.80 -7.78
N GLY A 66 9.04 -7.71 -8.57
CA GLY A 66 8.10 -8.74 -8.10
C GLY A 66 6.73 -8.22 -7.64
N VAL A 67 6.37 -6.97 -7.93
CA VAL A 67 5.06 -6.37 -7.63
C VAL A 67 4.16 -6.48 -8.87
N TYR A 68 2.89 -6.82 -8.68
CA TYR A 68 1.92 -6.90 -9.78
C TYR A 68 1.66 -5.52 -10.40
N PRO A 69 1.28 -5.44 -11.70
CA PRO A 69 1.00 -4.16 -12.38
C PRO A 69 0.03 -3.25 -11.62
N LYS A 70 -0.95 -3.87 -10.96
CA LYS A 70 -1.77 -3.24 -9.94
C LYS A 70 -1.63 -4.02 -8.64
N GLN A 71 -1.04 -3.39 -7.63
CA GLN A 71 -0.98 -3.95 -6.28
C GLN A 71 -1.44 -2.90 -5.27
N THR A 72 -2.38 -3.30 -4.43
CA THR A 72 -2.87 -2.49 -3.31
C THR A 72 -2.64 -3.25 -2.02
N GLN A 73 -2.17 -2.56 -0.99
CA GLN A 73 -2.04 -3.14 0.34
C GLN A 73 -2.84 -2.32 1.35
N VAL A 74 -3.69 -3.00 2.11
CA VAL A 74 -4.44 -2.40 3.23
C VAL A 74 -3.83 -2.91 4.52
N VAL A 75 -3.43 -2.01 5.41
CA VAL A 75 -2.77 -2.36 6.68
C VAL A 75 -3.59 -1.80 7.84
N GLY A 76 -4.08 -2.69 8.70
CA GLY A 76 -4.74 -2.39 9.97
C GLY A 76 -3.92 -2.85 11.18
N PRO A 77 -4.41 -2.66 12.42
CA PRO A 77 -3.65 -2.93 13.64
C PRO A 77 -3.15 -4.37 13.81
N SER A 78 -3.91 -5.34 13.31
CA SER A 78 -3.60 -6.78 13.41
C SER A 78 -3.93 -7.52 12.12
N THR A 79 -4.11 -6.78 11.02
CA THR A 79 -4.46 -7.35 9.74
C THR A 79 -3.72 -6.66 8.62
N TYR A 80 -3.47 -7.39 7.55
CA TYR A 80 -3.17 -6.77 6.27
C TYR A 80 -3.80 -7.56 5.14
N ARG A 81 -4.12 -6.86 4.06
CA ARG A 81 -4.63 -7.45 2.83
C ARG A 81 -3.80 -6.94 1.66
N ILE A 82 -3.43 -7.84 0.76
CA ILE A 82 -2.78 -7.53 -0.51
C ILE A 82 -3.74 -7.95 -1.61
N ASP A 83 -4.13 -6.98 -2.44
CA ASP A 83 -4.89 -7.19 -3.67
C ASP A 83 -3.94 -7.00 -4.85
N MET A 84 -3.88 -7.98 -5.74
CA MET A 84 -2.97 -8.05 -6.88
C MET A 84 -3.76 -8.26 -8.16
N GLU A 85 -3.38 -7.56 -9.22
CA GLU A 85 -3.99 -7.73 -10.55
C GLU A 85 -2.94 -7.51 -11.64
N ASP A 86 -2.84 -8.48 -12.56
CA ASP A 86 -2.32 -8.26 -13.91
C ASP A 86 -3.53 -8.12 -14.86
N PRO A 87 -3.77 -6.91 -15.42
CA PRO A 87 -4.90 -6.68 -16.31
C PRO A 87 -4.67 -7.16 -17.75
N ASN A 88 -3.47 -7.65 -18.10
CA ASN A 88 -3.18 -8.09 -19.45
C ASN A 88 -4.07 -9.28 -19.83
N GLN A 89 -4.75 -9.20 -20.99
CA GLN A 89 -5.74 -10.21 -21.40
C GLN A 89 -5.16 -11.61 -21.57
N ASP A 90 -3.88 -11.71 -21.94
CA ASP A 90 -3.20 -12.99 -22.14
C ASP A 90 -2.63 -13.58 -20.85
N THR A 91 -2.51 -12.77 -19.79
CA THR A 91 -1.95 -13.17 -18.48
C THR A 91 -2.84 -12.75 -17.31
N TYR A 92 -4.14 -12.51 -17.57
CA TYR A 92 -5.03 -11.88 -16.59
C TYR A 92 -5.06 -12.71 -15.32
N VAL A 93 -4.66 -12.13 -14.20
CA VAL A 93 -4.69 -12.79 -12.91
C VAL A 93 -5.01 -11.80 -11.82
N THR A 94 -5.89 -12.19 -10.92
CA THR A 94 -6.21 -11.49 -9.69
C THR A 94 -5.85 -12.37 -8.51
N GLY A 95 -5.10 -11.80 -7.58
CA GLY A 95 -4.73 -12.43 -6.32
C GLY A 95 -5.26 -11.63 -5.14
N ARG A 96 -5.66 -12.32 -4.08
CA ARG A 96 -5.94 -11.72 -2.78
C ARG A 96 -5.25 -12.53 -1.71
N VAL A 97 -4.53 -11.86 -0.84
CA VAL A 97 -3.93 -12.41 0.37
C VAL A 97 -4.44 -11.59 1.54
N GLU A 98 -5.16 -12.20 2.47
CA GLU A 98 -5.67 -11.54 3.66
C GLU A 98 -5.15 -12.25 4.90
N CYS A 99 -4.47 -11.51 5.76
CA CYS A 99 -3.78 -12.05 6.91
C CYS A 99 -4.28 -11.41 8.21
N HIS A 100 -4.56 -12.25 9.19
CA HIS A 100 -4.72 -11.87 10.59
C HIS A 100 -3.44 -12.22 11.33
N VAL A 101 -2.78 -11.21 11.88
CA VAL A 101 -1.49 -11.38 12.54
C VAL A 101 -1.68 -11.21 14.03
N SER A 102 -1.26 -12.24 14.75
CA SER A 102 -1.23 -12.30 16.21
C SER A 102 0.10 -12.93 16.63
N LYS A 103 0.10 -13.92 17.55
CA LYS A 103 1.29 -14.74 17.82
C LYS A 103 1.71 -15.59 16.61
N SER A 104 0.78 -15.90 15.73
CA SER A 104 1.00 -16.47 14.40
C SER A 104 0.17 -15.70 13.39
N ALA A 105 0.51 -15.82 12.10
CA ALA A 105 -0.29 -15.24 11.03
C ALA A 105 -1.16 -16.32 10.38
N ILE A 106 -2.47 -16.07 10.30
CA ILE A 106 -3.40 -16.91 9.56
C ILE A 106 -3.77 -16.12 8.31
N CYS A 107 -3.41 -16.65 7.16
CA CYS A 107 -3.60 -15.99 5.88
C CYS A 107 -4.55 -16.80 5.00
N THR A 108 -5.46 -16.10 4.32
CA THR A 108 -6.29 -16.68 3.29
C THR A 108 -5.82 -16.14 1.95
N GLU A 109 -5.48 -17.04 1.06
CA GLU A 109 -4.99 -16.73 -0.28
C GLU A 109 -6.00 -17.23 -1.31
N SER A 110 -6.33 -16.39 -2.29
CA SER A 110 -7.17 -16.79 -3.42
C SER A 110 -6.59 -16.23 -4.70
N TRP A 111 -6.63 -17.03 -5.76
CA TRP A 111 -6.16 -16.64 -7.08
C TRP A 111 -7.21 -17.01 -8.13
N SER A 112 -7.53 -16.07 -9.00
CA SER A 112 -8.43 -16.29 -10.13
C SER A 112 -7.87 -15.63 -11.38
N GLY A 113 -8.17 -16.16 -12.56
CA GLY A 113 -7.69 -15.58 -13.81
C GLY A 113 -7.49 -16.61 -14.92
N TYR A 114 -6.73 -16.21 -15.93
CA TYR A 114 -6.37 -17.00 -17.08
C TYR A 114 -5.69 -18.29 -16.64
N GLN A 115 -6.37 -19.42 -16.87
CA GLN A 115 -5.95 -20.79 -16.53
C GLN A 115 -5.64 -21.07 -15.05
N GLN A 116 -5.87 -20.10 -14.15
CA GLN A 116 -5.58 -20.23 -12.74
C GLN A 116 -6.85 -19.90 -11.95
N THR A 117 -7.50 -20.93 -11.43
CA THR A 117 -8.58 -20.78 -10.45
C THR A 117 -8.21 -21.61 -9.24
N THR A 118 -7.64 -20.95 -8.24
CA THR A 118 -7.43 -21.54 -6.92
C THR A 118 -8.40 -20.87 -5.98
N GLY A 119 -9.41 -21.64 -5.53
CA GLY A 119 -10.33 -21.21 -4.49
C GLY A 119 -9.58 -20.79 -3.22
N ALA A 120 -10.26 -20.06 -2.34
CA ALA A 120 -9.66 -19.56 -1.12
C ALA A 120 -9.02 -20.71 -0.31
N ARG A 121 -7.71 -20.59 -0.04
CA ARG A 121 -6.95 -21.53 0.77
C ARG A 121 -6.45 -20.82 2.01
N VAL A 122 -6.69 -21.43 3.16
CA VAL A 122 -6.14 -20.96 4.44
C VAL A 122 -4.74 -21.55 4.63
N VAL A 123 -3.79 -20.68 4.95
CA VAL A 123 -2.40 -21.00 5.24
C VAL A 123 -2.06 -20.41 6.60
N THR A 124 -1.73 -21.28 7.55
CA THR A 124 -1.18 -20.86 8.84
C THR A 124 0.32 -20.72 8.72
N GLN A 125 0.82 -19.53 9.02
CA GLN A 125 2.23 -19.21 8.97
C GLN A 125 2.83 -19.21 10.39
N PRO A 126 4.08 -19.65 10.56
CA PRO A 126 4.72 -19.72 11.88
C PRO A 126 4.92 -18.32 12.49
N PRO A 127 5.13 -18.21 13.82
CA PRO A 127 5.23 -16.95 14.58
C PRO A 127 6.22 -15.88 14.08
N ASN A 128 7.17 -16.23 13.21
CA ASN A 128 8.23 -15.35 12.70
C ASN A 128 8.22 -15.20 11.18
N SER A 129 7.11 -15.57 10.55
CA SER A 129 6.94 -15.55 9.09
C SER A 129 6.53 -14.19 8.54
N VAL A 130 5.96 -13.34 9.39
CA VAL A 130 5.57 -11.97 9.07
C VAL A 130 6.67 -11.04 9.55
N GLY A 131 7.35 -10.43 8.59
CA GLY A 131 8.29 -9.34 8.84
C GLY A 131 7.63 -7.98 8.56
N THR A 132 8.35 -6.92 8.90
CA THR A 132 8.05 -5.56 8.42
C THR A 132 9.17 -5.11 7.49
N VAL A 133 8.83 -4.28 6.51
CA VAL A 133 9.80 -3.63 5.61
C VAL A 133 9.42 -2.19 5.37
N GLY A 134 10.42 -1.31 5.24
CA GLY A 134 10.19 0.06 4.82
C GLY A 134 9.69 0.13 3.36
N LEU A 135 8.61 0.87 3.17
CA LEU A 135 8.05 1.20 1.87
C LEU A 135 8.21 2.71 1.63
N LEU A 136 8.85 3.08 0.53
CA LEU A 136 9.00 4.47 0.12
C LEU A 136 7.65 5.04 -0.34
N ILE A 137 7.15 6.03 0.38
CA ILE A 137 5.93 6.76 0.05
C ILE A 137 6.30 8.03 -0.70
N THR A 138 5.68 8.22 -1.86
CA THR A 138 5.94 9.34 -2.77
C THR A 138 4.78 10.32 -2.87
N ALA A 139 3.59 9.94 -2.40
CA ALA A 139 2.41 10.79 -2.38
C ALA A 139 1.39 10.35 -1.32
N GLY A 140 0.56 11.28 -0.85
CA GLY A 140 -0.56 11.02 0.06
C GLY A 140 -0.20 10.98 1.54
N VAL A 141 1.01 11.41 1.94
CA VAL A 141 1.46 11.45 3.34
C VAL A 141 0.57 12.32 4.21
N ASP A 142 0.03 13.40 3.64
CA ASP A 142 -0.95 14.31 4.22
C ASP A 142 -2.19 13.58 4.80
N LYS A 143 -2.58 12.46 4.18
CA LYS A 143 -3.76 11.67 4.60
C LYS A 143 -3.59 11.01 5.97
N LEU A 144 -2.37 10.86 6.47
CA LEU A 144 -2.11 10.31 7.80
C LEU A 144 -2.46 11.31 8.92
N GLY A 145 -2.45 12.62 8.65
CA GLY A 145 -2.78 13.63 9.67
C GLY A 145 -4.27 13.92 9.80
N ASP A 146 -5.01 13.84 8.71
CA ASP A 146 -6.38 14.36 8.62
C ASP A 146 -7.44 13.49 9.34
N ALA A 147 -7.15 12.21 9.55
CA ALA A 147 -8.10 11.26 10.14
C ALA A 147 -7.73 10.80 11.57
N GLY A 148 -6.74 11.43 12.21
CA GLY A 148 -6.14 10.89 13.44
C GLY A 148 -5.48 9.52 13.23
N ALA A 149 -5.23 9.15 11.98
CA ALA A 149 -4.53 7.96 11.59
C ALA A 149 -3.06 8.08 12.04
N LYS A 150 -2.45 6.96 12.43
CA LYS A 150 -1.00 6.85 12.53
C LYS A 150 -0.59 5.75 11.55
N PRO A 151 0.62 5.80 10.97
CA PRO A 151 1.10 4.68 10.19
C PRO A 151 1.04 3.42 11.05
N THR A 152 0.13 2.51 10.71
CA THR A 152 -0.09 1.24 11.41
C THR A 152 0.99 0.21 11.03
N GLY A 153 2.20 0.70 10.75
CA GLY A 153 3.28 -0.05 10.13
C GLY A 153 3.91 -1.11 11.01
N THR A 154 3.55 -1.13 12.29
CA THR A 154 4.02 -2.09 13.26
C THR A 154 2.83 -2.90 13.76
N ILE A 155 2.78 -4.17 13.38
CA ILE A 155 1.85 -5.11 14.02
C ILE A 155 2.31 -5.26 15.46
N SER A 156 1.44 -4.88 16.41
CA SER A 156 1.75 -5.01 17.82
C SER A 156 1.69 -6.47 18.23
N ASN A 157 2.83 -7.17 18.17
CA ASN A 157 2.99 -8.47 18.81
C ASN A 157 3.05 -8.25 20.33
N SER A 158 1.88 -8.26 20.98
CA SER A 158 1.81 -8.33 22.44
C SER A 158 2.43 -9.66 22.88
N MET A 159 3.63 -9.59 23.46
CA MET A 159 4.32 -10.73 24.09
C MET A 159 3.49 -11.28 25.25
#